data_AF-A0A6B3ICH6-F1
#
_entry.id   AF-A0A6B3ICH6-F1
#
_cell.length_a   1.000
_cell.length_b   1.000
_cell.length_c   1.000
_cell.angle_alpha   90.00
_cell.angle_beta   90.00
_cell.angle_gamma   90.00
#
_symmetry.space_group_name_H-M   'P 1'
#
loop_
_entity.id
_entity.type
_entity.pdbx_description
1 polymer ?
#
loop_
_entity_poly.entity_id
_entity_poly.type
_entity_poly.pdbx_seq_one_letter_code
_entity_poly.pdbx_strand_id
1 'polypeptide(L)'
;MLGLRHVLFVSAAAILLCLLPGASAQAADDACRTGQLKSARITASVRFTHQGEDYSKAEGRLKIKVPKSWNHAPDLLLNEDTERYRTAMRCLLRQPGDLYPYRDTEGRTSAPAVTVEKEWVTVDQRTVTWVVSRGTREFGPWKITVGARLWKLELVRPPALDGSWWQEVAVDLGGRAARSVSSTPTTGTTTELTWNREKPGGAPPEIRLSLQPPAAKALAARWSDYPWYLLDAFAWLPLPLLFSVLLLDVARRTRRAPAGLPRADAETRTVDNLIAVGWLTFVVGVVELFDGPLLG
;
A
#
# COMPACT_ATOMS: atom_id res chain seq x y z
N MET A 1 -57.50 -38.49 -34.77
CA MET A 1 -56.79 -38.19 -36.04
C MET A 1 -56.41 -36.71 -36.03
N LEU A 2 -55.22 -36.38 -36.56
CA LEU A 2 -54.50 -35.09 -36.53
C LEU A 2 -53.76 -34.75 -35.22
N GLY A 3 -52.44 -34.92 -35.24
CA GLY A 3 -51.56 -34.41 -34.19
C GLY A 3 -50.15 -35.00 -34.17
N LEU A 4 -49.52 -35.28 -35.32
CA LEU A 4 -48.17 -35.86 -35.32
C LEU A 4 -47.40 -35.59 -36.64
N ARG A 5 -47.27 -34.32 -37.06
CA ARG A 5 -46.53 -34.00 -38.31
C ARG A 5 -45.67 -32.73 -38.29
N HIS A 6 -45.45 -32.07 -37.14
CA HIS A 6 -44.69 -30.81 -37.10
C HIS A 6 -43.39 -30.83 -36.28
N VAL A 7 -42.98 -31.97 -35.72
CA VAL A 7 -41.77 -32.05 -34.88
C VAL A 7 -40.50 -32.39 -35.70
N LEU A 8 -40.61 -32.82 -36.96
CA LEU A 8 -39.47 -33.31 -37.73
C LEU A 8 -38.73 -32.27 -38.59
N PHE A 9 -39.22 -31.04 -38.72
CA PHE A 9 -38.56 -30.02 -39.57
C PHE A 9 -37.67 -29.02 -38.81
N VAL A 10 -37.71 -28.99 -37.47
CA VAL A 10 -36.88 -28.08 -36.67
C VAL A 10 -35.50 -28.68 -36.34
N SER A 11 -35.35 -30.01 -36.39
CA SER A 11 -34.10 -30.68 -36.02
C SER A 11 -33.02 -30.72 -37.11
N ALA A 12 -33.35 -30.42 -38.37
CA ALA A 12 -32.35 -30.42 -39.45
C ALA A 12 -31.56 -29.09 -39.55
N ALA A 13 -32.13 -27.96 -39.10
CA ALA A 13 -31.47 -26.66 -39.17
C ALA A 13 -30.42 -26.45 -38.07
N ALA A 14 -30.54 -27.15 -36.93
CA ALA A 14 -29.60 -27.02 -35.82
C ALA A 14 -28.27 -27.78 -36.05
N ILE A 15 -28.25 -28.78 -36.93
CA ILE A 15 -27.05 -29.60 -37.18
C ILE A 15 -26.14 -28.93 -38.22
N LEU A 16 -26.66 -28.05 -39.08
CA LEU A 16 -25.86 -27.40 -40.13
C LEU A 16 -25.01 -26.22 -39.64
N LEU A 17 -25.24 -25.70 -38.42
CA LEU A 17 -24.45 -24.60 -37.82
C LEU A 17 -23.23 -25.09 -37.04
N CYS A 18 -23.05 -26.39 -36.83
CA CYS A 18 -21.90 -26.97 -36.12
C CYS A 18 -20.71 -27.32 -37.03
N LEU A 19 -20.82 -27.10 -38.35
CA LEU A 19 -19.76 -27.43 -39.32
C LEU A 19 -19.05 -26.19 -39.89
N LEU A 20 -19.33 -25.00 -39.35
CA LEU A 20 -18.50 -23.84 -39.66
C LEU A 20 -17.16 -24.01 -38.95
N PRO A 21 -16.02 -24.03 -39.67
CA PRO A 21 -14.72 -23.96 -39.03
C PRO A 21 -14.70 -22.68 -38.21
N GLY A 22 -14.63 -22.82 -36.89
CA GLY A 22 -14.50 -21.70 -35.99
C GLY A 22 -13.27 -20.92 -36.42
N ALA A 23 -13.51 -19.75 -37.01
CA ALA A 23 -12.46 -18.76 -37.17
C ALA A 23 -11.84 -18.60 -35.78
N SER A 24 -10.56 -18.96 -35.67
CA SER A 24 -9.79 -18.76 -34.44
C SER A 24 -9.90 -17.29 -34.12
N ALA A 25 -10.74 -16.96 -33.13
CA ALA A 25 -10.80 -15.64 -32.55
C ALA A 25 -9.39 -15.39 -32.00
N GLN A 26 -8.60 -14.62 -32.76
CA GLN A 26 -7.40 -13.99 -32.25
C GLN A 26 -7.87 -13.26 -30.99
N ALA A 27 -7.44 -13.76 -29.82
CA ALA A 27 -7.76 -13.15 -28.54
C ALA A 27 -7.57 -11.65 -28.71
N ALA A 28 -8.65 -10.87 -28.51
CA ALA A 28 -8.56 -9.43 -28.56
C ALA A 28 -7.42 -9.04 -27.63
N ASP A 29 -6.34 -8.55 -28.24
CA ASP A 29 -5.13 -8.12 -27.55
C ASP A 29 -5.58 -7.22 -26.39
N ASP A 30 -5.18 -7.58 -25.18
CA ASP A 30 -5.60 -6.89 -23.97
C ASP A 30 -5.15 -5.41 -24.00
N ALA A 31 -5.71 -4.57 -23.13
CA ALA A 31 -5.44 -3.13 -23.13
C ALA A 31 -3.93 -2.79 -23.09
N CYS A 32 -3.10 -3.66 -22.52
CA CYS A 32 -1.65 -3.47 -22.43
C CYS A 32 -0.85 -4.16 -23.54
N ARG A 33 -1.51 -4.84 -24.49
CA ARG A 33 -0.89 -5.56 -25.62
C ARG A 33 0.20 -6.53 -25.14
N THR A 34 -0.12 -7.34 -24.14
CA THR A 34 0.82 -8.23 -23.46
C THR A 34 1.55 -9.20 -24.37
N GLY A 35 0.91 -9.60 -25.47
CA GLY A 35 1.54 -10.42 -26.51
C GLY A 35 2.83 -9.81 -27.07
N GLN A 36 2.91 -8.48 -27.14
CA GLN A 36 4.06 -7.73 -27.66
C GLN A 36 5.16 -7.52 -26.61
N LEU A 37 4.87 -7.76 -25.32
CA LEU A 37 5.80 -7.61 -24.21
C LEU A 37 6.56 -8.91 -23.87
N LYS A 38 6.33 -10.01 -24.60
CA LYS A 38 7.02 -11.30 -24.36
C LYS A 38 8.55 -11.20 -24.46
N SER A 39 9.06 -10.33 -25.32
CA SER A 39 10.50 -10.08 -25.49
C SER A 39 11.03 -8.99 -24.56
N ALA A 40 10.18 -8.34 -23.76
CA ALA A 40 10.60 -7.34 -22.81
C ALA A 40 11.55 -7.94 -21.77
N ARG A 41 12.57 -7.17 -21.38
CA ARG A 41 13.58 -7.59 -20.40
C ARG A 41 13.37 -6.85 -19.10
N ILE A 42 13.21 -7.61 -18.01
CA ILE A 42 12.91 -7.05 -16.70
C ILE A 42 14.05 -7.39 -15.74
N THR A 43 14.52 -6.37 -15.07
CA THR A 43 15.35 -6.49 -13.88
C THR A 43 14.59 -5.86 -12.71
N ALA A 44 14.45 -6.59 -11.61
CA ALA A 44 13.88 -6.05 -10.38
C ALA A 44 14.86 -6.25 -9.23
N SER A 45 15.00 -5.25 -8.37
CA SER A 45 15.74 -5.41 -7.14
C SER A 45 15.08 -4.74 -5.95
N VAL A 46 15.39 -5.24 -4.77
CA VAL A 46 15.01 -4.64 -3.50
C VAL A 46 16.16 -4.74 -2.52
N ARG A 47 16.39 -3.65 -1.79
CA ARG A 47 17.42 -3.56 -0.75
C ARG A 47 16.82 -3.10 0.56
N PHE A 48 17.05 -3.87 1.61
CA PHE A 48 16.72 -3.48 2.97
C PHE A 48 17.89 -2.76 3.62
N THR A 49 17.59 -1.64 4.28
CA THR A 49 18.53 -0.95 5.14
C THR A 49 17.93 -0.84 6.53
N HIS A 50 18.58 -1.47 7.50
CA HIS A 50 18.18 -1.50 8.90
C HIS A 50 18.96 -0.48 9.75
N GLN A 51 19.13 0.74 9.23
CA GLN A 51 19.79 1.84 9.94
C GLN A 51 18.79 2.67 10.77
N GLY A 52 19.28 3.47 11.72
CA GLY A 52 18.46 4.22 12.68
C GLY A 52 17.88 3.33 13.79
N GLU A 53 17.11 3.89 14.73
CA GLU A 53 16.64 3.14 15.91
C GLU A 53 15.29 2.43 15.70
N ASP A 54 14.33 3.03 14.98
CA ASP A 54 12.92 2.62 15.01
C ASP A 54 12.31 2.14 13.68
N TYR A 55 12.90 2.44 12.51
CA TYR A 55 12.36 1.99 11.20
C TYR A 55 13.32 1.12 10.36
N SER A 56 12.80 0.41 9.37
CA SER A 56 13.62 -0.17 8.28
C SER A 56 13.24 0.45 6.95
N LYS A 57 14.22 0.73 6.11
CA LYS A 57 14.02 1.15 4.71
C LYS A 57 13.96 -0.08 3.82
N ALA A 58 13.07 -0.08 2.84
CA ALA A 58 13.21 -0.94 1.66
C ALA A 58 13.23 -0.08 0.40
N GLU A 59 14.28 -0.21 -0.39
CA GLU A 59 14.46 0.50 -1.66
C GLU A 59 14.27 -0.48 -2.82
N GLY A 60 13.25 -0.26 -3.63
CA GLY A 60 12.95 -1.07 -4.81
C GLY A 60 13.42 -0.38 -6.10
N ARG A 61 14.00 -1.14 -7.02
CA ARG A 61 14.27 -0.71 -8.39
C ARG A 61 13.62 -1.67 -9.37
N LEU A 62 12.96 -1.13 -10.39
CA LEU A 62 12.38 -1.89 -11.49
C LEU A 62 12.85 -1.27 -12.80
N LYS A 63 13.58 -2.06 -13.59
CA LYS A 63 14.05 -1.67 -14.92
C LYS A 63 13.40 -2.55 -15.97
N ILE A 64 12.70 -1.94 -16.90
CA ILE A 64 11.96 -2.64 -17.96
C ILE A 64 12.45 -2.14 -19.31
N LYS A 65 12.98 -3.04 -20.13
CA LYS A 65 13.27 -2.77 -21.54
C LYS A 65 12.14 -3.32 -22.39
N VAL A 66 11.34 -2.45 -22.98
CA VAL A 66 10.27 -2.82 -23.91
C VAL A 66 10.72 -2.64 -25.36
N PRO A 67 10.31 -3.52 -26.28
CA PRO A 67 10.65 -3.35 -27.68
C PRO A 67 9.91 -2.14 -28.25
N LYS A 68 10.52 -1.41 -29.17
CA LYS A 68 9.84 -0.29 -29.86
C LYS A 68 8.64 -0.73 -30.70
N SER A 69 8.54 -2.02 -31.02
CA SER A 69 7.38 -2.61 -31.68
C SER A 69 6.17 -2.78 -30.76
N TRP A 70 6.32 -2.55 -29.44
CA TRP A 70 5.17 -2.46 -28.56
C TRP A 70 4.38 -1.19 -28.85
N ASN A 71 3.09 -1.30 -29.12
CA ASN A 71 2.26 -0.20 -29.60
C ASN A 71 2.25 1.03 -28.67
N HIS A 72 2.43 0.83 -27.36
CA HIS A 72 2.51 1.92 -26.38
C HIS A 72 3.94 2.47 -26.16
N ALA A 73 4.95 1.92 -26.83
CA ALA A 73 6.32 2.42 -26.69
C ALA A 73 6.49 3.91 -27.07
N PRO A 74 5.83 4.44 -28.12
CA PRO A 74 5.86 5.88 -28.40
C PRO A 74 5.17 6.72 -27.30
N ASP A 75 4.14 6.18 -26.64
CA ASP A 75 3.40 6.88 -25.60
C ASP A 75 4.25 7.14 -24.35
N LEU A 76 5.27 6.31 -24.10
CA LEU A 76 6.26 6.51 -23.02
C LEU A 76 7.12 7.76 -23.21
N LEU A 77 7.16 8.32 -24.42
CA LEU A 77 7.96 9.51 -24.76
C LEU A 77 7.14 10.80 -24.68
N LEU A 78 5.84 10.68 -24.41
CA LEU A 78 4.96 11.83 -24.21
C LEU A 78 5.18 12.45 -22.83
N ASN A 79 4.58 13.62 -22.64
CA ASN A 79 4.57 14.30 -21.35
C ASN A 79 3.80 13.47 -20.29
N GLU A 80 4.28 13.48 -19.05
CA GLU A 80 3.73 12.74 -17.91
C GLU A 80 2.26 13.05 -17.58
N ASP A 81 1.77 14.19 -18.04
CA ASP A 81 0.38 14.61 -17.85
C ASP A 81 -0.59 14.06 -18.88
N THR A 82 -0.09 13.45 -19.95
CA THR A 82 -0.95 12.86 -20.97
C THR A 82 -1.54 11.53 -20.53
N GLU A 83 -2.83 11.31 -20.84
CA GLU A 83 -3.51 10.05 -20.55
C GLU A 83 -2.78 8.86 -21.18
N ARG A 84 -2.29 9.01 -22.42
CA ARG A 84 -1.54 7.98 -23.14
C ARG A 84 -0.27 7.56 -22.40
N TYR A 85 0.54 8.52 -21.94
CA TYR A 85 1.71 8.22 -21.12
C TYR A 85 1.32 7.46 -19.85
N ARG A 86 0.31 7.96 -19.12
CA ARG A 86 -0.14 7.37 -17.85
C ARG A 86 -0.67 5.94 -18.04
N THR A 87 -1.37 5.69 -19.14
CA THR A 87 -1.87 4.36 -19.52
C THR A 87 -0.72 3.41 -19.87
N ALA A 88 0.25 3.83 -20.68
CA ALA A 88 1.45 3.05 -20.98
C ALA A 88 2.25 2.71 -19.71
N MET A 89 2.45 3.69 -18.83
CA MET A 89 3.15 3.49 -17.56
C MET A 89 2.39 2.58 -16.59
N ARG A 90 1.05 2.66 -16.54
CA ARG A 90 0.21 1.77 -15.71
C ARG A 90 0.38 0.32 -16.14
N CYS A 91 0.40 0.04 -17.44
CA CYS A 91 0.64 -1.30 -17.97
C CYS A 91 1.96 -1.89 -17.49
N LEU A 92 3.03 -1.08 -17.43
CA LEU A 92 4.36 -1.55 -17.06
C LEU A 92 4.58 -1.66 -15.55
N LEU A 93 3.93 -0.81 -14.74
CA LEU A 93 4.30 -0.61 -13.34
C LEU A 93 3.23 -1.01 -12.31
N ARG A 94 2.00 -1.34 -12.73
CA ARG A 94 0.85 -1.48 -11.81
C ARG A 94 0.02 -2.74 -12.03
N GLN A 95 -0.72 -3.11 -10.99
CA GLN A 95 -1.81 -4.10 -11.10
C GLN A 95 -3.08 -3.43 -11.64
N PRO A 96 -3.96 -4.17 -12.33
CA PRO A 96 -5.30 -3.72 -12.65
C PRO A 96 -6.05 -3.34 -11.36
N GLY A 97 -6.64 -2.14 -11.32
CA GLY A 97 -7.38 -1.64 -10.15
C GLY A 97 -6.56 -0.81 -9.17
N ASP A 98 -5.23 -0.73 -9.31
CA ASP A 98 -4.43 0.23 -8.56
C ASP A 98 -4.80 1.67 -8.96
N LEU A 99 -5.18 2.49 -7.97
CA LEU A 99 -5.37 3.92 -8.17
C LEU A 99 -4.01 4.56 -8.49
N TYR A 100 -3.74 4.77 -9.78
CA TYR A 100 -2.59 5.55 -10.22
C TYR A 100 -2.88 7.05 -10.03
N PRO A 101 -1.93 7.87 -9.52
CA PRO A 101 -0.51 7.55 -9.29
C PRO A 101 -0.15 7.11 -7.86
N TYR A 102 -1.07 7.17 -6.90
CA TYR A 102 -0.73 7.13 -5.47
C TYR A 102 -0.90 5.75 -4.83
N ARG A 103 0.19 5.21 -4.31
CA ARG A 103 0.17 4.22 -3.22
C ARG A 103 0.66 4.92 -1.97
N ASP A 104 -0.14 4.91 -0.91
CA ASP A 104 0.15 5.52 0.40
C ASP A 104 1.46 5.00 1.03
N THR A 105 1.82 3.75 0.75
CA THR A 105 3.05 3.13 1.27
C THR A 105 4.27 3.23 0.34
N GLU A 106 4.12 3.80 -0.86
CA GLU A 106 5.18 3.93 -1.87
C GLU A 106 5.70 5.37 -1.94
N GLY A 107 6.89 5.62 -1.41
CA GLY A 107 7.65 6.82 -1.71
C GLY A 107 8.39 6.69 -3.04
N ARG A 108 8.57 7.83 -3.72
CA ARG A 108 9.40 7.92 -4.94
C ARG A 108 10.40 9.05 -4.77
N THR A 109 11.68 8.75 -4.98
CA THR A 109 12.74 9.77 -4.95
C THR A 109 12.75 10.61 -6.23
N SER A 110 12.19 10.09 -7.32
CA SER A 110 12.05 10.74 -8.62
C SER A 110 10.91 10.10 -9.41
N ALA A 111 10.40 10.80 -10.42
CA ALA A 111 9.57 10.17 -11.44
C ALA A 111 10.33 9.01 -12.14
N PRO A 112 9.63 8.01 -12.69
CA PRO A 112 10.28 6.98 -13.49
C PRO A 112 10.99 7.60 -14.70
N ALA A 113 12.25 7.21 -14.93
CA ALA A 113 13.02 7.70 -16.05
C ALA A 113 12.75 6.87 -17.30
N VAL A 114 12.59 7.52 -18.45
CA VAL A 114 12.42 6.87 -19.75
C VAL A 114 13.63 7.19 -20.62
N THR A 115 14.29 6.16 -21.16
CA THR A 115 15.39 6.33 -22.11
C THR A 115 15.13 5.55 -23.40
N VAL A 116 15.52 6.14 -24.53
CA VAL A 116 15.35 5.52 -25.84
C VAL A 116 16.68 4.98 -26.32
N GLU A 117 16.72 3.68 -26.60
CA GLU A 117 17.83 3.01 -27.25
C GLU A 117 17.47 2.71 -28.71
N LYS A 118 18.34 2.05 -29.48
CA LYS A 118 18.10 1.77 -30.91
C LYS A 118 16.79 0.98 -31.11
N GLU A 119 16.64 -0.15 -30.42
CA GLU A 119 15.51 -1.09 -30.56
C GLU A 119 14.58 -1.14 -29.35
N TRP A 120 14.97 -0.46 -28.27
CA TRP A 120 14.31 -0.57 -26.97
C TRP A 120 13.93 0.81 -26.43
N VAL A 121 12.86 0.84 -25.64
CA VAL A 121 12.58 1.92 -24.70
C VAL A 121 12.75 1.35 -23.30
N THR A 122 13.54 2.01 -22.47
CA THR A 122 13.83 1.56 -21.11
C THR A 122 13.10 2.46 -20.12
N VAL A 123 12.34 1.84 -19.21
CA VAL A 123 11.74 2.49 -18.05
C VAL A 123 12.51 2.07 -16.80
N ASP A 124 12.99 3.04 -16.01
CA ASP A 124 13.68 2.82 -14.74
C ASP A 124 12.89 3.50 -13.61
N GLN A 125 12.27 2.67 -12.76
CA GLN A 125 11.50 3.13 -11.61
C GLN A 125 12.30 2.87 -10.32
N ARG A 126 12.39 3.89 -9.47
CA ARG A 126 12.93 3.79 -8.11
C ARG A 126 11.82 4.09 -7.11
N THR A 127 11.69 3.20 -6.13
CA THR A 127 10.66 3.28 -5.09
C THR A 127 11.30 3.05 -3.73
N VAL A 128 10.68 3.61 -2.69
CA VAL A 128 11.08 3.42 -1.31
C VAL A 128 9.84 3.16 -0.46
N THR A 129 9.96 2.33 0.55
CA THR A 129 8.97 2.26 1.63
C THR A 129 9.67 2.24 2.98
N TRP A 130 8.94 2.67 4.01
CA TRP A 130 9.38 2.69 5.39
C TRP A 130 8.55 1.72 6.22
N VAL A 131 9.23 0.80 6.90
CA VAL A 131 8.61 -0.15 7.81
C VAL A 131 8.66 0.44 9.22
N VAL A 132 7.59 1.13 9.58
CA VAL A 132 7.39 1.81 10.87
C VAL A 132 6.28 1.18 11.73
N SER A 133 5.40 0.39 11.11
CA SER A 133 4.28 -0.29 11.77
C SER A 133 3.98 -1.63 11.11
N ARG A 134 3.11 -2.43 11.72
CA ARG A 134 2.66 -3.68 11.08
C ARG A 134 1.81 -3.38 9.85
N GLY A 135 1.40 -4.45 9.17
CA GLY A 135 0.53 -4.36 8.00
C GLY A 135 1.27 -4.53 6.67
N THR A 136 0.52 -4.36 5.59
CA THR A 136 0.99 -4.58 4.23
C THR A 136 1.46 -3.26 3.62
N ARG A 137 2.58 -3.31 2.91
CA ARG A 137 3.10 -2.18 2.13
C ARG A 137 3.44 -2.67 0.73
N GLU A 138 3.04 -1.88 -0.26
CA GLU A 138 3.33 -2.13 -1.66
C GLU A 138 4.18 -0.99 -2.21
N PHE A 139 5.24 -1.34 -2.92
CA PHE A 139 6.19 -0.38 -3.48
C PHE A 139 6.86 -0.98 -4.73
N GLY A 140 6.68 -0.33 -5.88
CA GLY A 140 7.10 -0.89 -7.17
C GLY A 140 6.46 -2.26 -7.40
N PRO A 141 7.23 -3.28 -7.82
CA PRO A 141 6.75 -4.65 -7.97
C PRO A 141 6.83 -5.45 -6.66
N TRP A 142 7.06 -4.82 -5.51
CA TRP A 142 7.27 -5.51 -4.23
C TRP A 142 6.10 -5.31 -3.29
N LYS A 143 5.78 -6.37 -2.55
CA LYS A 143 4.84 -6.37 -1.45
C LYS A 143 5.51 -6.90 -0.21
N ILE A 144 5.48 -6.14 0.87
CA ILE A 144 5.94 -6.58 2.18
C ILE A 144 4.78 -6.64 3.17
N THR A 145 4.59 -7.79 3.81
CA THR A 145 3.66 -7.95 4.93
C THR A 145 4.46 -8.01 6.23
N VAL A 146 4.29 -6.99 7.05
CA VAL A 146 5.02 -6.76 8.29
C VAL A 146 4.24 -7.40 9.44
N GLY A 147 4.67 -8.59 9.84
CA GLY A 147 4.16 -9.29 11.01
C GLY A 147 4.89 -8.93 12.31
N ALA A 148 4.40 -9.47 13.43
CA ALA A 148 4.98 -9.22 14.75
C ALA A 148 6.39 -9.82 14.95
N ARG A 149 6.73 -10.88 14.20
CA ARG A 149 8.02 -11.59 14.30
C ARG A 149 8.71 -11.80 12.96
N LEU A 150 7.93 -12.05 11.91
CA LEU A 150 8.42 -12.34 10.57
C LEU A 150 7.83 -11.33 9.60
N TRP A 151 8.67 -10.87 8.69
CA TRP A 151 8.26 -10.08 7.54
C TRP A 151 8.27 -10.97 6.32
N LYS A 152 7.22 -10.88 5.51
CA LYS A 152 7.12 -11.60 4.24
C LYS A 152 7.31 -10.61 3.11
N LEU A 153 8.23 -10.90 2.20
CA LEU A 153 8.48 -10.11 1.00
C LEU A 153 8.10 -10.94 -0.22
N GLU A 154 7.36 -10.34 -1.13
CA GLU A 154 6.83 -10.98 -2.32
C GLU A 154 7.08 -10.10 -3.55
N LEU A 155 7.48 -10.73 -4.65
CA LEU A 155 7.50 -10.09 -5.96
C LEU A 155 6.11 -10.20 -6.58
N VAL A 156 5.43 -9.07 -6.73
CA VAL A 156 4.11 -8.92 -7.35
C VAL A 156 4.29 -8.36 -8.76
N ARG A 157 4.32 -9.26 -9.73
CA ARG A 157 4.58 -8.93 -11.14
C ARG A 157 3.36 -8.24 -11.76
N PRO A 158 3.52 -7.09 -12.44
CA PRO A 158 2.45 -6.51 -13.25
C PRO A 158 1.93 -7.56 -14.25
N PRO A 159 0.61 -7.76 -14.41
CA PRO A 159 0.09 -8.83 -15.26
C PRO A 159 0.54 -8.69 -16.71
N ALA A 160 0.80 -7.45 -17.14
CA ALA A 160 1.27 -7.21 -18.49
C ALA A 160 2.68 -7.78 -18.77
N LEU A 161 3.44 -8.06 -17.73
CA LEU A 161 4.82 -8.55 -17.77
C LEU A 161 4.95 -10.00 -17.30
N ASP A 162 3.84 -10.71 -17.05
CA ASP A 162 3.86 -12.11 -16.61
C ASP A 162 4.48 -13.04 -17.66
N GLY A 163 4.31 -12.73 -18.94
CA GLY A 163 4.88 -13.48 -20.06
C GLY A 163 6.27 -13.01 -20.51
N SER A 164 6.84 -12.00 -19.85
CA SER A 164 8.09 -11.35 -20.26
C SER A 164 9.32 -12.04 -19.68
N TRP A 165 10.51 -11.64 -20.15
CA TRP A 165 11.77 -12.18 -19.66
C TRP A 165 12.25 -11.44 -18.41
N TRP A 166 12.00 -12.03 -17.25
CA TRP A 166 12.59 -11.61 -15.97
C TRP A 166 14.03 -12.12 -15.90
N GLN A 167 14.94 -11.29 -16.42
CA GLN A 167 16.35 -11.62 -16.58
C GLN A 167 17.03 -11.74 -15.22
N GLU A 168 16.75 -10.80 -14.32
CA GLU A 168 17.37 -10.77 -13.01
C GLU A 168 16.39 -10.26 -11.96
N VAL A 169 16.30 -10.98 -10.85
CA VAL A 169 15.69 -10.48 -9.63
C VAL A 169 16.69 -10.58 -8.50
N ALA A 170 16.98 -9.47 -7.83
CA ALA A 170 17.95 -9.42 -6.74
C ALA A 170 17.31 -8.91 -5.44
N VAL A 171 17.60 -9.57 -4.33
CA VAL A 171 17.10 -9.20 -3.00
C VAL A 171 18.29 -9.09 -2.05
N ASP A 172 18.54 -7.89 -1.52
CA ASP A 172 19.45 -7.65 -0.41
C ASP A 172 18.64 -7.41 0.86
N LEU A 173 18.78 -8.30 1.85
CA LEU A 173 18.05 -8.27 3.12
C LEU A 173 18.77 -7.46 4.21
N GLY A 174 19.76 -6.63 3.86
CA GLY A 174 20.42 -5.72 4.80
C GLY A 174 21.17 -6.47 5.91
N GLY A 175 21.79 -7.61 5.57
CA GLY A 175 22.52 -8.46 6.52
C GLY A 175 21.64 -9.40 7.35
N ARG A 176 20.34 -9.52 7.05
CA ARG A 176 19.44 -10.47 7.71
C ARG A 176 19.23 -11.70 6.85
N ALA A 177 19.55 -12.88 7.38
CA ALA A 177 19.35 -14.11 6.63
C ALA A 177 17.85 -14.37 6.38
N ALA A 178 17.53 -14.81 5.16
CA ALA A 178 16.21 -15.32 4.84
C ALA A 178 15.91 -16.56 5.70
N ARG A 179 14.70 -16.60 6.28
CA ARG A 179 14.18 -17.74 7.03
C ARG A 179 13.59 -18.81 6.11
N SER A 180 12.95 -18.37 5.03
CA SER A 180 12.39 -19.23 4.01
C SER A 180 12.40 -18.50 2.67
N VAL A 181 12.48 -19.26 1.59
CA VAL A 181 12.43 -18.77 0.21
C VAL A 181 11.64 -19.77 -0.63
N SER A 182 10.68 -19.30 -1.44
CA SER A 182 9.79 -20.15 -2.25
C SER A 182 10.50 -20.83 -3.43
N SER A 183 11.52 -20.19 -3.99
CA SER A 183 12.31 -20.72 -5.11
C SER A 183 13.80 -20.58 -4.82
N THR A 184 14.58 -21.58 -5.23
CA THR A 184 16.03 -21.58 -4.98
C THR A 184 16.70 -20.46 -5.78
N PRO A 185 17.50 -19.57 -5.15
CA PRO A 185 18.23 -18.53 -5.87
C PRO A 185 19.31 -19.16 -6.78
N THR A 186 19.58 -18.52 -7.91
CA THR A 186 20.65 -18.94 -8.83
C THR A 186 22.03 -18.71 -8.20
N THR A 187 22.21 -17.58 -7.54
CA THR A 187 23.47 -17.18 -6.89
C THR A 187 23.19 -16.36 -5.63
N GLY A 188 24.23 -16.16 -4.81
CA GLY A 188 24.20 -15.29 -3.64
C GLY A 188 24.45 -16.02 -2.32
N THR A 189 24.09 -15.36 -1.23
CA THR A 189 24.20 -15.83 0.15
C THR A 189 22.82 -15.90 0.80
N THR A 190 22.75 -16.22 2.09
CA THR A 190 21.47 -16.20 2.82
C THR A 190 20.89 -14.79 3.01
N THR A 191 21.69 -13.73 2.83
CA THR A 191 21.28 -12.33 3.00
C THR A 191 21.13 -11.60 1.66
N GLU A 192 21.80 -12.07 0.61
CA GLU A 192 21.78 -11.49 -0.73
C GLU A 192 21.41 -12.59 -1.72
N LEU A 193 20.21 -12.55 -2.26
CA LEU A 193 19.64 -13.63 -3.08
C LEU A 193 19.41 -13.12 -4.49
N THR A 194 19.90 -13.85 -5.49
CA THR A 194 19.74 -13.48 -6.90
C THR A 194 19.19 -14.63 -7.73
N TRP A 195 18.12 -14.35 -8.47
CA TRP A 195 17.57 -15.23 -9.50
C TRP A 195 17.93 -14.65 -10.85
N ASN A 196 18.81 -15.32 -11.57
CA ASN A 196 19.22 -14.93 -12.92
C ASN A 196 18.73 -15.98 -13.92
N ARG A 197 18.30 -15.50 -15.09
CA ARG A 197 17.94 -16.32 -16.23
C ARG A 197 18.65 -15.81 -17.48
N GLU A 198 19.52 -16.65 -18.03
CA GLU A 198 20.33 -16.33 -19.22
C GLU A 198 19.51 -16.25 -20.51
N LYS A 199 18.42 -17.03 -20.63
CA LYS A 199 17.64 -17.14 -21.86
C LYS A 199 16.19 -16.68 -21.66
N PRO A 200 15.57 -16.01 -22.64
CA PRO A 200 14.16 -15.69 -22.60
C PRO A 200 13.30 -16.98 -22.63
N GLY A 201 12.12 -16.92 -22.02
CA GLY A 201 11.17 -18.03 -21.94
C GLY A 201 11.02 -18.65 -20.55
N GLY A 202 9.95 -19.41 -20.35
CA GLY A 202 9.56 -20.03 -19.07
C GLY A 202 8.83 -19.09 -18.11
N ALA A 203 8.10 -19.65 -17.14
CA ALA A 203 7.39 -18.86 -16.13
C ALA A 203 8.38 -18.02 -15.30
N PRO A 204 8.14 -16.73 -15.03
CA PRO A 204 9.03 -15.93 -14.19
C PRO A 204 9.15 -16.51 -12.78
N PRO A 205 10.27 -16.26 -12.06
CA PRO A 205 10.46 -16.84 -10.74
C PRO A 205 9.37 -16.38 -9.77
N GLU A 206 8.79 -17.32 -9.03
CA GLU A 206 7.93 -17.01 -7.90
C GLU A 206 8.81 -16.71 -6.69
N ILE A 207 8.84 -15.46 -6.28
CA ILE A 207 9.68 -14.99 -5.17
C ILE A 207 8.77 -14.59 -4.03
N ARG A 208 8.75 -15.44 -3.01
CA ARG A 208 8.19 -15.20 -1.69
C ARG A 208 9.24 -15.62 -0.67
N LEU A 209 9.64 -14.70 0.18
CA LEU A 209 10.60 -14.98 1.23
C LEU A 209 10.11 -14.45 2.55
N SER A 210 10.58 -15.07 3.63
CA SER A 210 10.39 -14.54 4.97
C SER A 210 11.73 -14.19 5.58
N LEU A 211 11.77 -13.08 6.31
CA LEU A 211 12.93 -12.68 7.09
C LEU A 211 12.51 -12.33 8.52
N GLN A 212 13.48 -12.42 9.43
CA GLN A 212 13.34 -11.88 10.77
C GLN A 212 14.09 -10.54 10.86
N PRO A 213 13.38 -9.42 11.03
CA PRO A 213 14.02 -8.12 11.19
C PRO A 213 14.84 -8.06 12.49
N PRO A 214 15.67 -7.03 12.69
CA PRO A 214 16.28 -6.78 13.99
C PRO A 214 15.21 -6.64 15.09
N ALA A 215 15.51 -7.11 16.30
CA ALA A 215 14.55 -7.17 17.40
C ALA A 215 13.97 -5.79 17.75
N ALA A 216 14.81 -4.74 17.76
CA ALA A 216 14.38 -3.36 17.97
C ALA A 216 13.33 -2.90 16.94
N LYS A 217 13.47 -3.31 15.67
CA LYS A 217 12.54 -2.94 14.59
C LYS A 217 11.22 -3.71 14.66
N ALA A 218 11.27 -5.00 15.00
CA ALA A 218 10.07 -5.78 15.27
C ALA A 218 9.29 -5.20 16.47
N LEU A 219 10.02 -4.76 17.50
CA LEU A 219 9.44 -4.14 18.68
C LEU A 219 8.81 -2.79 18.33
N ALA A 220 9.53 -1.90 17.64
CA ALA A 220 9.02 -0.60 17.20
C ALA A 220 7.75 -0.74 16.35
N ALA A 221 7.77 -1.62 15.35
CA ALA A 221 6.59 -1.89 14.52
C ALA A 221 5.41 -2.46 15.31
N ARG A 222 5.65 -3.18 16.41
CA ARG A 222 4.59 -3.65 17.32
C ARG A 222 4.05 -2.51 18.17
N TRP A 223 4.91 -1.61 18.64
CA TRP A 223 4.51 -0.49 19.48
C TRP A 223 3.69 0.54 18.71
N SER A 224 3.97 0.80 17.44
CA SER A 224 3.20 1.77 16.64
C SER A 224 1.73 1.38 16.41
N ASP A 225 1.40 0.10 16.59
CA ASP A 225 0.01 -0.37 16.57
C ASP A 225 -0.73 -0.17 17.90
N TYR A 226 -0.04 0.20 18.98
CA TYR A 226 -0.73 0.55 20.21
C TYR A 226 -1.40 1.91 20.04
N PRO A 227 -2.63 2.07 20.57
CA PRO A 227 -3.35 3.32 20.50
C PRO A 227 -2.75 4.33 21.49
N TRP A 228 -1.53 4.80 21.22
CA TRP A 228 -0.83 5.78 22.07
C TRP A 228 -1.66 7.05 22.26
N TYR A 229 -2.51 7.39 21.28
CA TYR A 229 -3.48 8.47 21.39
C TYR A 229 -4.43 8.30 22.58
N LEU A 230 -4.78 7.06 22.98
CA LEU A 230 -5.57 6.84 24.21
C LEU A 230 -4.75 7.16 25.44
N LEU A 231 -3.50 6.71 25.50
CA LEU A 231 -2.62 6.97 26.65
C LEU A 231 -2.30 8.46 26.77
N ASP A 232 -2.06 9.14 25.65
CA ASP A 232 -1.89 10.59 25.59
C ASP A 232 -3.16 11.29 26.09
N ALA A 233 -4.33 10.93 25.55
CA ALA A 233 -5.60 11.49 26.01
C ALA A 233 -5.83 11.28 27.52
N PHE A 234 -5.61 10.07 28.04
CA PHE A 234 -5.71 9.79 29.47
C PHE A 234 -4.65 10.53 30.31
N ALA A 235 -3.46 10.77 29.77
CA ALA A 235 -2.41 11.54 30.44
C ALA A 235 -2.76 13.03 30.56
N TRP A 236 -3.56 13.56 29.62
CA TRP A 236 -4.03 14.95 29.66
C TRP A 236 -5.29 15.16 30.52
N LEU A 237 -6.11 14.13 30.76
CA LEU A 237 -7.34 14.22 31.58
C LEU A 237 -7.18 14.72 33.03
N PRO A 238 -6.08 14.46 33.77
CA PRO A 238 -5.94 14.91 35.15
C PRO A 238 -5.97 16.43 35.29
N LEU A 239 -5.48 17.18 34.28
CA LEU A 239 -5.39 18.63 34.33
C LEU A 239 -6.77 19.33 34.34
N PRO A 240 -7.68 19.09 33.37
CA PRO A 240 -9.03 19.66 33.41
C PRO A 240 -9.83 19.14 34.60
N LEU A 241 -9.66 17.87 35.00
CA LEU A 241 -10.30 17.34 36.21
C LEU A 241 -9.85 18.08 37.48
N LEU A 242 -8.55 18.31 37.63
CA LEU A 242 -8.00 19.09 38.75
C LEU A 242 -8.55 20.52 38.75
N PHE A 243 -8.59 21.17 37.58
CA PHE A 243 -9.13 22.53 37.45
C PHE A 243 -10.61 22.59 37.83
N SER A 244 -11.44 21.65 37.36
CA SER A 244 -12.84 21.54 37.73
C SER A 244 -13.02 21.29 39.23
N VAL A 245 -12.22 20.43 39.86
CA VAL A 245 -12.26 20.19 41.31
C VAL A 245 -11.91 21.45 42.10
N LEU A 246 -10.88 22.21 41.68
CA LEU A 246 -10.48 23.46 42.33
C LEU A 246 -11.58 24.53 42.21
N LEU A 247 -12.19 24.68 41.02
CA LEU A 247 -13.30 25.61 40.83
C LEU A 247 -14.50 25.26 41.71
N LEU A 248 -14.85 23.97 41.80
CA LEU A 248 -15.93 23.49 42.67
C LEU A 248 -15.61 23.67 44.15
N ASP A 249 -14.36 23.48 44.57
CA ASP A 249 -13.94 23.73 45.96
C ASP A 249 -14.02 25.22 46.30
N VAL A 250 -13.54 26.11 45.41
CA VAL A 250 -13.67 27.56 45.57
C VAL A 250 -15.14 27.96 45.66
N ALA A 251 -16.00 27.47 44.77
CA ALA A 251 -17.44 27.73 44.79
C ALA A 251 -18.11 27.22 46.07
N ARG A 252 -17.69 26.06 46.61
CA ARG A 252 -18.20 25.52 47.88
C ARG A 252 -17.74 26.36 49.07
N ARG A 253 -16.48 26.80 49.09
CA ARG A 253 -15.92 27.62 50.17
C ARG A 253 -16.56 28.99 50.22
N THR A 254 -16.74 29.65 49.07
CA THR A 254 -17.46 30.93 49.02
C THR A 254 -18.89 30.73 49.52
N ARG A 255 -19.62 29.71 49.05
CA ARG A 255 -20.99 29.41 49.53
C ARG A 255 -21.09 29.23 51.06
N ARG A 256 -20.05 28.75 51.74
CA ARG A 256 -19.99 28.52 53.19
C ARG A 256 -19.61 29.75 54.04
N ALA A 257 -19.54 30.96 53.46
CA ALA A 257 -19.26 32.17 54.23
C ALA A 257 -20.24 32.38 55.42
N PRO A 258 -19.78 32.91 56.58
CA PRO A 258 -20.56 32.93 57.81
C PRO A 258 -21.89 33.68 57.67
N ALA A 259 -22.94 33.15 58.29
CA ALA A 259 -24.26 33.79 58.35
C ALA A 259 -24.15 35.12 59.12
N GLY A 260 -24.11 36.24 58.40
CA GLY A 260 -24.03 37.56 59.04
C GLY A 260 -23.85 38.75 58.09
N LEU A 261 -23.43 38.54 56.84
CA LEU A 261 -23.31 39.62 55.84
C LEU A 261 -24.29 39.38 54.68
N PRO A 262 -25.08 40.38 54.27
CA PRO A 262 -25.90 40.28 53.07
C PRO A 262 -24.98 40.05 51.87
N ARG A 263 -25.22 38.95 51.16
CA ARG A 263 -24.45 38.60 49.97
C ARG A 263 -24.75 39.61 48.87
N ALA A 264 -23.74 40.32 48.38
CA ALA A 264 -23.94 41.25 47.27
C ALA A 264 -24.29 40.45 46.00
N ASP A 265 -25.22 40.94 45.17
CA ASP A 265 -25.65 40.27 43.92
C ASP A 265 -24.47 39.90 42.99
N ALA A 266 -23.38 40.67 43.06
CA ALA A 266 -22.14 40.42 42.32
C ALA A 266 -21.45 39.11 42.74
N GLU A 267 -21.52 38.74 44.03
CA GLU A 267 -20.91 37.51 44.54
C GLU A 267 -21.69 36.27 44.07
N THR A 268 -23.03 36.35 44.08
CA THR A 268 -23.89 35.27 43.58
C THR A 268 -23.65 35.00 42.09
N ARG A 269 -23.60 36.06 41.25
CA ARG A 269 -23.27 35.94 39.82
C ARG A 269 -21.87 35.36 39.58
N THR A 270 -20.91 35.70 40.43
CA THR A 270 -19.53 35.19 40.31
C THR A 270 -19.49 33.67 40.57
N VAL A 271 -20.22 33.19 41.58
CA VAL A 271 -20.32 31.75 41.87
C VAL A 271 -21.00 30.99 40.73
N ASP A 272 -22.09 31.53 40.18
CA ASP A 272 -22.81 30.88 39.08
C ASP A 272 -21.96 30.86 37.80
N ASN A 273 -21.23 31.93 37.50
CA ASN A 273 -20.28 31.97 36.39
C ASN A 273 -19.13 30.96 36.58
N LEU A 274 -18.58 30.80 37.78
CA LEU A 274 -17.53 29.82 38.06
C LEU A 274 -18.02 28.37 37.88
N ILE A 275 -19.26 28.08 38.28
CA ILE A 275 -19.88 26.77 38.07
C ILE A 275 -20.14 26.51 36.58
N ALA A 276 -20.68 27.50 35.87
CA ALA A 276 -20.93 27.41 34.43
C ALA A 276 -19.63 27.21 33.64
N VAL A 277 -18.58 27.96 33.97
CA VAL A 277 -17.25 27.80 33.36
C VAL A 277 -16.65 26.44 33.70
N GLY A 278 -16.75 25.98 34.95
CA GLY A 278 -16.26 24.65 35.35
C GLY A 278 -16.95 23.50 34.58
N TRP A 279 -18.27 23.60 34.38
CA TRP A 279 -19.02 22.66 33.55
C TRP A 279 -18.68 22.76 32.06
N LEU A 280 -18.55 23.98 31.54
CA LEU A 280 -18.17 24.21 30.15
C LEU A 280 -16.79 23.61 29.85
N THR A 281 -15.79 23.86 30.70
CA THR A 281 -14.45 23.29 30.56
C THR A 281 -14.47 21.76 30.63
N PHE A 282 -15.28 21.18 31.52
CA PHE A 282 -15.45 19.73 31.58
C PHE A 282 -16.09 19.17 30.30
N VAL A 283 -17.17 19.78 29.81
CA VAL A 283 -17.85 19.34 28.58
C VAL A 283 -16.94 19.48 27.36
N VAL A 284 -16.21 20.59 27.22
CA VAL A 284 -15.25 20.78 26.13
C VAL A 284 -14.16 19.71 26.19
N GLY A 285 -13.58 19.44 27.38
CA GLY A 285 -12.58 18.38 27.54
C GLY A 285 -13.11 16.97 27.22
N VAL A 286 -14.38 16.70 27.53
CA VAL A 286 -15.05 15.44 27.14
C VAL A 286 -15.29 15.39 25.63
N VAL A 287 -15.71 16.48 25.00
CA VAL A 287 -15.91 16.52 23.54
C VAL A 287 -14.59 16.36 22.80
N GLU A 288 -13.52 17.06 23.19
CA GLU A 288 -12.18 16.90 22.60
C GLU A 288 -11.66 15.46 22.74
N LEU A 289 -11.99 14.76 23.82
CA LEU A 289 -11.68 13.34 24.02
C LEU A 289 -12.39 12.43 22.98
N PHE A 290 -13.62 12.79 22.58
CA PHE A 290 -14.43 12.01 21.62
C PHE A 290 -14.28 12.47 20.17
N ASP A 291 -13.82 13.71 19.93
CA ASP A 291 -13.61 14.30 18.60
C ASP A 291 -12.17 14.07 18.07
N GLY A 292 -11.32 13.43 18.86
CA GLY A 292 -10.07 12.84 18.38
C GLY A 292 -10.33 11.77 17.30
N PRO A 293 -9.29 11.31 16.57
CA PRO A 293 -9.40 10.41 15.40
C PRO A 293 -9.90 8.98 15.71
N LEU A 294 -10.65 8.79 16.79
CA LEU A 294 -11.33 7.56 17.19
C LEU A 294 -12.42 7.08 16.20
N LEU A 295 -12.84 7.91 15.23
CA LEU A 295 -13.94 7.63 14.30
C LEU A 295 -13.57 7.72 12.81
N GLY A 296 -12.28 7.86 12.47
CA GLY A 296 -11.79 7.94 11.08
C GLY A 296 -11.12 6.66 10.60
#